data_AF-A0A2V7F245-F1
#
_entry.id   AF-A0A2V7F245-F1
#
_cell.length_a   1.000
_cell.length_b   1.000
_cell.length_c   1.000
_cell.angle_alpha   90.00
_cell.angle_beta   90.00
_cell.angle_gamma   90.00
#
_symmetry.space_group_name_H-M   'P 1'
#
loop_
_entity.id
_entity.type
_entity.pdbx_description
1 polymer ?
#
loop_
_entity_poly.entity_id
_entity_poly.type
_entity_poly.pdbx_seq_one_letter_code
_entity_poly.pdbx_strand_id
1 'polypeptide(L)'
;MMLVLSRRDVLELLPLSDCIAAVERAFRLHAEQQTFGPGVLGVSAGAGSVHVKVAGLRGERSYVAAKVNANFPDNPRRHGLPTIQGTVMLADAETGRPLAVMESASVTALRTGAATAVAAKFLARRDARTATIVGCGAQGETQLAALAAVLPLQRAWVLDSDHARAEAFAARAATDLAWRLSARTIAESKSSSRRWSRRRRSWWMSSSSAPRSASCSTRSRRACSRVKACTPSSATS
;
A
#
# COMPACT_ATOMS: atom_id res chain seq x y z
N MET A 1 -11.08 0.84 32.92
CA MET A 1 -11.16 2.04 32.08
C MET A 1 -10.63 1.72 30.70
N MET A 2 -11.35 2.12 29.65
CA MET A 2 -11.02 1.96 28.23
C MET A 2 -10.59 3.32 27.68
N LEU A 3 -9.50 3.37 26.93
CA LEU A 3 -8.97 4.60 26.33
C LEU A 3 -9.70 4.95 25.04
N VAL A 4 -9.83 6.25 24.75
CA VAL A 4 -10.34 6.75 23.47
C VAL A 4 -9.29 7.68 22.89
N LEU A 5 -8.77 7.33 21.71
CA LEU A 5 -7.71 8.09 21.04
C LEU A 5 -8.25 8.72 19.76
N SER A 6 -8.25 10.04 19.74
CA SER A 6 -8.62 10.85 18.59
C SER A 6 -7.56 10.77 17.48
N ARG A 7 -7.87 11.36 16.32
CA ARG A 7 -6.88 11.57 15.25
C ARG A 7 -5.62 12.26 15.75
N ARG A 8 -5.77 13.27 16.62
CA ARG A 8 -4.64 14.03 17.17
C ARG A 8 -3.75 13.11 18.00
N ASP A 9 -4.35 12.35 18.91
CA ASP A 9 -3.61 11.42 19.77
C ASP A 9 -2.86 10.37 18.96
N VAL A 10 -3.48 9.82 17.90
CA VAL A 10 -2.81 8.87 17.00
C VAL A 10 -1.61 9.51 16.31
N LEU A 11 -1.73 10.73 15.78
CA LEU A 11 -0.65 11.39 15.06
C LEU A 11 0.50 11.82 15.99
N GLU A 12 0.21 12.19 17.23
CA GLU A 12 1.22 12.55 18.24
C GLU A 12 1.92 11.32 18.84
N LEU A 13 1.19 10.22 19.06
CA LEU A 13 1.70 9.03 19.76
C LEU A 13 2.24 7.93 18.83
N LEU A 14 2.02 8.02 17.51
CA LEU A 14 2.52 7.03 16.55
C LEU A 14 3.40 7.69 15.48
N PRO A 15 4.67 8.01 15.81
CA PRO A 15 5.66 8.43 14.83
C PRO A 15 5.78 7.42 13.68
N LEU A 16 6.06 7.92 12.47
CA LEU A 16 6.16 7.06 11.29
C LEU A 16 7.27 6.01 11.41
N SER A 17 8.40 6.35 12.04
CA SER A 17 9.49 5.40 12.33
C SER A 17 9.02 4.22 13.17
N ASP A 18 8.23 4.50 14.20
CA ASP A 18 7.74 3.50 15.15
C ASP A 18 6.66 2.64 14.48
N CYS A 19 5.83 3.25 13.63
CA CYS A 19 4.89 2.53 12.79
C CYS A 19 5.60 1.57 11.82
N ILE A 20 6.70 1.99 11.19
CA ILE A 20 7.53 1.14 10.32
C ILE A 20 8.09 -0.04 11.12
N ALA A 21 8.69 0.20 12.29
CA ALA A 21 9.23 -0.86 13.14
C ALA A 21 8.14 -1.83 13.61
N ALA A 22 6.96 -1.32 14.01
CA ALA A 22 5.84 -2.13 14.44
C ALA A 22 5.29 -3.01 13.30
N VAL A 23 5.19 -2.47 12.08
CA VAL A 23 4.74 -3.23 10.91
C VAL A 23 5.77 -4.28 10.48
N GLU A 24 7.07 -3.96 10.52
CA GLU A 24 8.15 -4.92 10.27
C GLU A 24 8.08 -6.10 11.26
N ARG A 25 7.92 -5.78 12.55
CA ARG A 25 7.71 -6.80 13.60
C ARG A 25 6.46 -7.62 13.34
N ALA A 26 5.34 -7.01 12.95
CA ALA A 26 4.11 -7.72 12.67
C ALA A 26 4.25 -8.69 11.49
N PHE A 27 4.94 -8.31 10.41
CA PHE A 27 5.24 -9.22 9.30
C PHE A 27 6.11 -10.40 9.74
N ARG A 28 7.13 -10.15 10.57
CA ARG A 28 7.97 -11.22 11.14
C ARG A 28 7.14 -12.19 11.99
N LEU A 29 6.36 -11.68 12.94
CA LEU A 29 5.49 -12.52 13.78
C LEU A 29 4.49 -13.32 12.96
N HIS A 30 3.94 -12.74 11.88
CA HIS A 30 3.05 -13.45 10.97
C HIS A 30 3.77 -14.61 10.25
N ALA A 31 4.99 -14.38 9.75
CA ALA A 31 5.80 -15.43 9.14
C ALA A 31 6.16 -16.55 10.13
N GLU A 32 6.34 -16.21 11.40
CA GLU A 32 6.58 -17.13 12.52
C GLU A 32 5.29 -17.78 13.07
N GLN A 33 4.13 -17.56 12.43
CA GLN A 33 2.82 -18.06 12.85
C GLN A 33 2.40 -17.60 14.26
N GLN A 34 2.94 -16.48 14.75
CA GLN A 34 2.64 -15.87 16.04
C GLN A 34 1.50 -14.83 15.95
N THR A 35 0.47 -15.11 15.16
CA THR A 35 -0.68 -14.21 14.95
C THR A 35 -2.01 -14.95 15.08
N PHE A 36 -3.08 -14.19 15.34
CA PHE A 36 -4.47 -14.68 15.29
C PHE A 36 -5.17 -14.15 14.03
N GLY A 37 -5.94 -15.00 13.33
CA GLY A 37 -6.68 -14.60 12.12
C GLY A 37 -5.75 -14.22 10.95
N PRO A 38 -6.31 -13.84 9.78
CA PRO A 38 -7.23 -12.70 9.71
C PRO A 38 -8.70 -13.08 9.47
N GLY A 39 -9.62 -12.32 10.09
CA GLY A 39 -11.04 -12.31 9.77
C GLY A 39 -11.42 -11.03 9.01
N VAL A 40 -12.22 -11.15 7.96
CA VAL A 40 -12.71 -9.99 7.19
C VAL A 40 -14.21 -10.14 6.92
N LEU A 41 -14.95 -9.08 7.22
CA LEU A 41 -16.36 -8.93 6.87
C LEU A 41 -16.54 -7.66 6.03
N GLY A 42 -17.41 -7.68 5.03
CA GLY A 42 -17.69 -6.54 4.18
C GLY A 42 -19.18 -6.42 3.92
N VAL A 43 -19.71 -5.20 3.97
CA VAL A 43 -21.10 -4.86 3.67
C VAL A 43 -21.13 -3.71 2.66
N SER A 44 -21.92 -3.87 1.60
CA SER A 44 -22.20 -2.79 0.66
C SER A 44 -23.33 -1.90 1.20
N ALA A 45 -23.11 -0.60 1.24
CA ALA A 45 -24.09 0.39 1.69
C ALA A 45 -24.69 1.21 0.53
N GLY A 46 -24.50 0.75 -0.72
CA GLY A 46 -24.92 1.46 -1.93
C GLY A 46 -24.02 2.64 -2.30
N ALA A 47 -23.91 3.65 -1.43
CA ALA A 47 -23.04 4.82 -1.62
C ALA A 47 -21.56 4.55 -1.31
N GLY A 48 -21.27 3.40 -0.73
CA GLY A 48 -19.94 3.01 -0.28
C GLY A 48 -19.95 1.58 0.28
N SER A 49 -18.92 1.24 1.03
CA SER A 49 -18.81 -0.06 1.70
C SER A 49 -18.23 0.09 3.10
N VAL A 50 -18.64 -0.80 4.00
CA VAL A 50 -18.09 -0.89 5.36
C VAL A 50 -17.42 -2.24 5.48
N HIS A 51 -16.19 -2.25 5.99
CA HIS A 51 -15.43 -3.47 6.21
C HIS A 51 -15.01 -3.56 7.67
N VAL A 52 -15.04 -4.77 8.20
CA VAL A 52 -14.47 -5.10 9.51
C VAL A 52 -13.31 -6.05 9.27
N LYS A 53 -12.14 -5.71 9.81
CA LYS A 53 -10.93 -6.53 9.72
C LYS A 53 -10.46 -6.85 11.13
N VAL A 54 -10.37 -8.13 11.45
CA VAL A 54 -9.95 -8.61 12.77
C VAL A 54 -8.66 -9.40 12.63
N ALA A 55 -7.68 -9.08 13.45
CA ALA A 55 -6.43 -9.82 13.56
C ALA A 55 -5.86 -9.65 14.96
N GLY A 56 -4.87 -10.46 15.33
CA GLY A 56 -4.16 -10.28 16.58
C GLY A 56 -2.71 -10.72 16.51
N LEU A 57 -1.94 -10.28 17.50
CA LEU A 57 -0.53 -10.64 17.67
C LEU A 57 -0.37 -11.41 18.98
N ARG A 58 0.44 -12.47 18.95
CA ARG A 58 0.90 -13.20 20.13
C ARG A 58 2.20 -12.59 20.65
N GLY A 59 2.42 -12.67 21.95
CA GLY A 59 3.64 -12.18 22.62
C GLY A 59 3.49 -12.26 24.13
N GLU A 60 4.41 -11.61 24.87
CA GLU A 60 4.33 -11.47 26.34
C GLU A 60 2.97 -10.97 26.79
N ARG A 61 2.40 -10.03 26.01
CA ARG A 61 0.98 -9.69 26.06
C ARG A 61 0.39 -9.85 24.67
N SER A 62 -0.67 -10.65 24.60
CA SER A 62 -1.36 -10.92 23.35
C SER A 62 -2.51 -9.92 23.15
N TYR A 63 -2.67 -9.44 21.91
CA TYR A 63 -3.69 -8.45 21.57
C TYR A 63 -4.53 -8.90 20.38
N VAL A 64 -5.82 -8.56 20.40
CA VAL A 64 -6.71 -8.66 19.24
C VAL A 64 -7.20 -7.26 18.90
N ALA A 65 -7.18 -6.91 17.63
CA ALA A 65 -7.68 -5.65 17.12
C ALA A 65 -8.77 -5.89 16.06
N ALA A 66 -9.86 -5.13 16.17
CA ALA A 66 -10.92 -5.07 15.18
C ALA A 66 -10.95 -3.66 14.59
N LYS A 67 -10.67 -3.54 13.29
CA LYS A 67 -10.79 -2.29 12.55
C LYS A 67 -12.09 -2.27 11.77
N VAL A 68 -12.93 -1.28 12.03
CA VAL A 68 -14.09 -0.95 11.21
C VAL A 68 -13.69 0.22 10.30
N ASN A 69 -13.78 0.04 8.98
CA ASN A 69 -13.51 1.09 8.01
C ASN A 69 -14.62 1.20 6.97
N ALA A 70 -15.22 2.39 6.91
CA ALA A 70 -16.13 2.81 5.86
C ALA A 70 -15.33 3.46 4.73
N ASN A 71 -15.61 3.07 3.49
CA ASN A 71 -15.06 3.67 2.27
C ASN A 71 -16.19 4.20 1.40
N PHE A 72 -16.31 5.52 1.34
CA PHE A 72 -17.34 6.28 0.65
C PHE A 72 -16.69 7.29 -0.29
N PRO A 73 -16.45 6.93 -1.56
CA PRO A 73 -15.68 7.76 -2.50
C PRO A 73 -16.24 9.17 -2.72
N ASP A 74 -17.56 9.33 -2.65
CA ASP A 74 -18.26 10.59 -2.87
C ASP A 74 -18.32 11.52 -1.64
N ASN A 75 -17.89 11.06 -0.46
CA ASN A 75 -17.98 11.82 0.79
C ASN A 75 -17.33 13.21 0.72
N PRO A 76 -16.11 13.38 0.16
CA PRO A 76 -15.48 14.70 0.09
C PRO A 76 -16.32 15.71 -0.67
N ARG A 77 -16.94 15.27 -1.77
CA ARG A 77 -17.74 16.15 -2.65
C ARG A 77 -19.13 16.42 -2.08
N ARG A 78 -19.79 15.41 -1.49
CA ARG A 78 -21.19 15.52 -1.07
C ARG A 78 -21.37 16.03 0.36
N HIS A 79 -20.41 15.74 1.23
CA HIS A 79 -20.55 15.93 2.68
C HIS A 79 -19.35 16.65 3.33
N GLY A 80 -18.30 16.96 2.57
CA GLY A 80 -17.07 17.53 3.14
C GLY A 80 -16.32 16.57 4.08
N LEU A 81 -16.63 15.28 4.04
CA LEU A 81 -16.02 14.27 4.90
C LEU A 81 -14.90 13.51 4.15
N PRO A 82 -13.87 13.02 4.84
CA PRO A 82 -12.92 12.07 4.25
C PRO A 82 -13.59 10.83 3.65
N THR A 83 -12.99 10.30 2.57
CA THR A 83 -13.41 9.06 1.91
C THR A 83 -13.39 7.86 2.85
N ILE A 84 -12.40 7.79 3.74
CA ILE A 84 -12.26 6.72 4.72
C ILE A 84 -12.64 7.25 6.09
N GLN A 85 -13.50 6.51 6.79
CA GLN A 85 -13.92 6.78 8.15
C GLN A 85 -13.86 5.49 8.97
N GLY A 86 -13.74 5.60 10.29
CA GLY A 86 -13.99 4.49 11.19
C GLY A 86 -13.06 4.44 12.39
N THR A 87 -13.01 3.28 13.05
CA THR A 87 -12.30 3.09 14.31
C THR A 87 -11.51 1.78 14.35
N VAL A 88 -10.50 1.74 15.20
CA VAL A 88 -9.78 0.52 15.59
C VAL A 88 -10.07 0.28 17.07
N MET A 89 -10.68 -0.86 17.39
CA MET A 89 -10.80 -1.33 18.77
C MET A 89 -9.65 -2.29 19.07
N LEU A 90 -8.96 -2.07 20.20
CA LEU A 90 -7.92 -2.94 20.73
C LEU A 90 -8.44 -3.63 22.00
N ALA A 91 -8.25 -4.94 22.08
CA ALA A 91 -8.60 -5.74 23.23
C ALA A 91 -7.42 -6.61 23.68
N ASP A 92 -7.39 -6.89 24.98
CA ASP A 92 -6.54 -7.91 25.57
C ASP A 92 -7.00 -9.29 25.09
N ALA A 93 -6.10 -10.07 24.47
CA ALA A 93 -6.49 -11.33 23.84
C ALA A 93 -6.78 -12.46 24.86
N GLU A 94 -6.32 -12.31 26.10
CA GLU A 94 -6.44 -13.33 27.13
C GLU A 94 -7.76 -13.18 27.89
N THR A 95 -8.10 -11.93 28.24
CA THR A 95 -9.30 -11.60 29.03
C THR A 95 -10.48 -11.11 28.18
N GLY A 96 -10.24 -10.77 26.91
CA GLY A 96 -11.23 -10.11 26.04
C GLY A 96 -11.53 -8.67 26.43
N ARG A 97 -10.85 -8.11 27.45
CA ARG A 97 -11.12 -6.78 27.97
C ARG A 97 -10.77 -5.70 26.91
N PRO A 98 -11.72 -4.81 26.56
CA PRO A 98 -11.42 -3.66 25.71
C PRO A 98 -10.39 -2.74 26.37
N LEU A 99 -9.35 -2.38 25.61
CA LEU A 99 -8.26 -1.53 26.07
C LEU A 99 -8.38 -0.13 25.50
N ALA A 100 -8.62 -0.01 24.19
CA ALA A 100 -8.70 1.28 23.52
C ALA A 100 -9.61 1.26 22.28
N VAL A 101 -10.17 2.41 21.94
CA VAL A 101 -10.78 2.70 20.64
C VAL A 101 -10.07 3.91 20.03
N MET A 102 -9.69 3.82 18.75
CA MET A 102 -8.84 4.81 18.09
C MET A 102 -9.38 5.21 16.73
N GLU A 103 -9.12 6.43 16.28
CA GLU A 103 -9.42 6.90 14.92
C GLU A 103 -8.68 6.07 13.86
N SER A 104 -9.39 5.54 12.85
CA SER A 104 -8.81 4.54 11.95
C SER A 104 -8.17 5.06 10.68
N ALA A 105 -8.51 6.25 10.20
CA ALA A 105 -7.98 6.78 8.94
C ALA A 105 -6.49 7.11 9.07
N SER A 106 -6.07 7.73 10.18
CA SER A 106 -4.65 8.05 10.43
C SER A 106 -3.83 6.78 10.65
N VAL A 107 -4.31 5.84 11.47
CA VAL A 107 -3.69 4.51 11.61
C VAL A 107 -3.59 3.81 10.26
N THR A 108 -4.64 3.90 9.43
CA THR A 108 -4.66 3.26 8.10
C THR A 108 -3.65 3.90 7.17
N ALA A 109 -3.50 5.22 7.15
CA ALA A 109 -2.49 5.89 6.32
C ALA A 109 -1.08 5.51 6.75
N LEU A 110 -0.75 5.68 8.04
CA LEU A 110 0.58 5.38 8.59
C LEU A 110 0.97 3.92 8.35
N ARG A 111 0.12 2.96 8.73
CA ARG A 111 0.46 1.53 8.57
C ARG A 111 0.55 1.09 7.12
N THR A 112 -0.16 1.74 6.19
CA THR A 112 -0.11 1.40 4.76
C THR A 112 1.18 1.92 4.13
N GLY A 113 1.59 3.15 4.48
CA GLY A 113 2.91 3.68 4.13
C GLY A 113 4.03 2.83 4.74
N ALA A 114 3.93 2.52 6.04
CA ALA A 114 4.89 1.68 6.75
C ALA A 114 5.08 0.31 6.11
N ALA A 115 4.01 -0.39 5.72
CA ALA A 115 4.10 -1.66 5.02
C ALA A 115 4.89 -1.53 3.69
N THR A 116 4.70 -0.41 2.99
CA THR A 116 5.42 -0.13 1.74
C THR A 116 6.91 0.17 2.00
N ALA A 117 7.22 0.90 3.07
CA ALA A 117 8.60 1.14 3.49
C ALA A 117 9.31 -0.16 3.89
N VAL A 118 8.66 -1.04 4.66
CA VAL A 118 9.21 -2.36 5.00
C VAL A 118 9.48 -3.15 3.72
N ALA A 119 8.52 -3.23 2.78
CA ALA A 119 8.75 -3.90 1.51
C ALA A 119 9.94 -3.29 0.74
N ALA A 120 10.05 -1.96 0.69
CA ALA A 120 11.13 -1.27 0.02
C ALA A 120 12.51 -1.54 0.65
N LYS A 121 12.59 -1.61 2.00
CA LYS A 121 13.82 -1.94 2.73
C LYS A 121 14.44 -3.26 2.29
N PHE A 122 13.60 -4.26 1.99
CA PHE A 122 14.04 -5.59 1.60
C PHE A 122 14.12 -5.82 0.07
N LEU A 123 13.28 -5.13 -0.71
CA LEU A 123 13.09 -5.43 -2.14
C LEU A 123 13.62 -4.36 -3.09
N ALA A 124 13.77 -3.11 -2.63
CA ALA A 124 14.28 -2.04 -3.47
C ALA A 124 15.82 -2.07 -3.53
N ARG A 125 16.39 -1.46 -4.58
CA ARG A 125 17.84 -1.23 -4.62
C ARG A 125 18.21 -0.28 -3.47
N ARG A 126 19.23 -0.66 -2.68
CA ARG A 126 19.73 0.14 -1.55
C ARG A 126 20.14 1.55 -1.95
N ASP A 127 20.52 1.73 -3.22
CA ASP A 127 20.93 3.00 -3.77
C ASP A 127 19.81 3.79 -4.49
N ALA A 128 18.55 3.39 -4.36
CA ALA A 128 17.44 4.10 -4.99
C ALA A 128 17.38 5.57 -4.54
N ARG A 129 17.58 6.49 -5.50
CA ARG A 129 17.54 7.95 -5.30
C ARG A 129 16.26 8.62 -5.81
N THR A 130 15.39 7.88 -6.48
CA THR A 130 14.18 8.43 -7.11
C THR A 130 12.98 7.54 -6.85
N ALA A 131 11.88 8.14 -6.38
CA ALA A 131 10.58 7.50 -6.24
C ALA A 131 9.56 8.12 -7.21
N THR A 132 8.50 7.37 -7.51
CA THR A 132 7.35 7.87 -8.27
C THR A 132 6.07 7.53 -7.52
N ILE A 133 5.27 8.55 -7.20
CA ILE A 133 3.95 8.41 -6.60
C ILE A 133 2.91 8.55 -7.72
N VAL A 134 2.03 7.55 -7.84
CA VAL A 134 0.89 7.58 -8.77
C VAL A 134 -0.39 7.60 -7.94
N GLY A 135 -1.12 8.70 -8.01
CA GLY A 135 -2.24 9.04 -7.12
C GLY A 135 -1.80 9.98 -6.00
N CYS A 136 -2.17 11.25 -6.11
CA CYS A 136 -1.80 12.35 -5.22
C CYS A 136 -2.90 12.63 -4.18
N GLY A 137 -3.55 11.57 -3.68
CA GLY A 137 -4.53 11.63 -2.59
C GLY A 137 -3.90 11.49 -1.20
N ALA A 138 -4.73 11.37 -0.16
CA ALA A 138 -4.30 11.30 1.24
C ALA A 138 -3.24 10.21 1.54
N GLN A 139 -3.25 9.08 0.81
CA GLN A 139 -2.23 8.04 0.99
C GLN A 139 -0.89 8.39 0.35
N GLY A 140 -0.87 9.19 -0.72
CA GLY A 140 0.35 9.47 -1.47
C GLY A 140 1.42 10.16 -0.63
N GLU A 141 1.02 11.05 0.28
CA GLU A 141 1.93 11.80 1.14
C GLU A 141 2.60 10.86 2.14
N THR A 142 1.81 10.04 2.84
CA THR A 142 2.34 9.06 3.78
C THR A 142 3.21 8.01 3.09
N GLN A 143 2.88 7.63 1.86
CA GLN A 143 3.71 6.73 1.05
C GLN A 143 5.07 7.34 0.72
N LEU A 144 5.10 8.59 0.27
CA LEU A 144 6.34 9.30 -0.02
C LEU A 144 7.21 9.44 1.23
N ALA A 145 6.61 9.87 2.34
CA ALA A 145 7.30 10.00 3.63
C ALA A 145 7.82 8.66 4.15
N ALA A 146 7.07 7.56 3.97
CA ALA A 146 7.51 6.24 4.42
C ALA A 146 8.68 5.72 3.58
N LEU A 147 8.66 5.93 2.26
CA LEU A 147 9.80 5.61 1.40
C LEU A 147 11.03 6.48 1.73
N ALA A 148 10.81 7.75 2.06
CA ALA A 148 11.85 8.69 2.52
C ALA A 148 12.60 8.19 3.75
N ALA A 149 11.87 7.58 4.68
CA ALA A 149 12.42 7.14 5.95
C ALA A 149 13.38 5.95 5.82
N VAL A 150 13.31 5.19 4.73
CA VAL A 150 14.06 3.93 4.57
C VAL A 150 14.95 3.88 3.32
N LEU A 151 14.84 4.85 2.42
CA LEU A 151 15.66 4.96 1.22
C LEU A 151 16.31 6.34 1.13
N PRO A 152 17.53 6.44 0.56
CA PRO A 152 18.24 7.72 0.38
C PRO A 152 17.68 8.51 -0.82
N LEU A 153 16.36 8.74 -0.85
CA LEU A 153 15.70 9.45 -1.94
C LEU A 153 16.18 10.90 -2.02
N GLN A 154 16.38 11.38 -3.26
CA GLN A 154 16.78 12.76 -3.56
C GLN A 154 15.77 13.45 -4.50
N ARG A 155 14.91 12.65 -5.14
CA ARG A 155 13.89 13.11 -6.09
C ARG A 155 12.63 12.27 -5.96
N ALA A 156 11.49 12.91 -6.13
CA ALA A 156 10.25 12.19 -6.40
C ALA A 156 9.51 12.79 -7.60
N TRP A 157 8.88 11.90 -8.37
CA TRP A 157 7.89 12.24 -9.38
C TRP A 157 6.51 11.98 -8.79
N VAL A 158 5.57 12.88 -9.05
CA VAL A 158 4.18 12.70 -8.63
C VAL A 158 3.29 12.80 -9.85
N LEU A 159 2.34 11.87 -9.98
CA LEU A 159 1.40 11.78 -11.09
C LEU A 159 -0.02 11.61 -10.55
N ASP A 160 -0.96 12.32 -11.14
CA ASP A 160 -2.39 12.15 -10.89
C ASP A 160 -3.17 12.36 -12.19
N SER A 161 -4.40 11.85 -12.24
CA SER A 161 -5.36 12.18 -13.29
C SER A 161 -5.81 13.64 -13.23
N ASP A 162 -5.79 14.25 -12.04
CA ASP A 162 -6.10 15.64 -11.79
C ASP A 162 -4.80 16.45 -11.63
N HIS A 163 -4.50 17.31 -12.60
CA HIS A 163 -3.25 18.09 -12.62
C HIS A 163 -3.08 18.97 -11.39
N ALA A 164 -4.16 19.63 -10.96
CA ALA A 164 -4.12 20.54 -9.82
C ALA A 164 -3.78 19.79 -8.53
N ARG A 165 -4.24 18.54 -8.38
CA ARG A 165 -3.85 17.68 -7.25
C ARG A 165 -2.37 17.32 -7.27
N ALA A 166 -1.82 17.00 -8.44
CA ALA A 166 -0.40 16.69 -8.58
C ALA A 166 0.48 17.89 -8.24
N GLU A 167 0.11 19.10 -8.68
CA GLU A 167 0.83 20.34 -8.35
C GLU A 167 0.74 20.67 -6.86
N ALA A 168 -0.47 20.64 -6.29
CA ALA A 168 -0.67 20.92 -4.88
C ALA A 168 0.08 19.92 -3.98
N PHE A 169 0.11 18.64 -4.36
CA PHE A 169 0.90 17.62 -3.69
C PHE A 169 2.41 17.94 -3.73
N ALA A 170 2.94 18.25 -4.91
CA ALA A 170 4.36 18.56 -5.06
C ALA A 170 4.77 19.80 -4.26
N ALA A 171 3.91 20.81 -4.22
CA ALA A 171 4.13 22.01 -3.43
C ALA A 171 4.21 21.70 -1.92
N ARG A 172 3.25 20.91 -1.38
CA ARG A 172 3.27 20.51 0.04
C ARG A 172 4.50 19.67 0.37
N ALA A 173 4.77 18.64 -0.42
CA ALA A 173 5.88 17.74 -0.18
C ALA A 173 7.26 18.43 -0.27
N ALA A 174 7.38 19.53 -1.04
CA ALA A 174 8.62 20.28 -1.16
C ALA A 174 8.96 21.08 0.10
N THR A 175 7.95 21.44 0.88
CA THR A 175 8.11 22.13 2.16
C THR A 175 8.58 21.16 3.25
N ASP A 176 8.03 19.94 3.25
CA ASP A 176 8.26 18.96 4.33
C ASP A 176 9.54 18.12 4.13
N LEU A 177 10.02 18.00 2.90
CA LEU A 177 11.18 17.20 2.54
C LEU A 177 12.19 18.06 1.77
N ALA A 178 13.43 18.15 2.26
CA ALA A 178 14.53 18.92 1.65
C ALA A 178 15.07 18.26 0.35
N TRP A 179 14.19 17.90 -0.58
CA TRP A 179 14.48 17.12 -1.78
C TRP A 179 14.17 17.89 -3.06
N ARG A 180 14.79 17.47 -4.18
CA ARG A 180 14.42 17.97 -5.51
C ARG A 180 13.15 17.27 -5.99
N LEU A 181 11.98 17.82 -5.67
CA LEU A 181 10.70 17.30 -6.14
C LEU A 181 10.35 17.85 -7.53
N SER A 182 9.71 17.03 -8.37
CA SER A 182 9.24 17.46 -9.68
C SER A 182 7.86 16.87 -9.97
N ALA A 183 6.85 17.74 -10.09
CA ALA A 183 5.49 17.35 -10.45
C ALA A 183 5.37 17.10 -11.96
N ARG A 184 4.62 16.07 -12.37
CA ARG A 184 4.25 15.87 -13.78
C ARG A 184 2.87 15.26 -13.89
N THR A 185 2.13 15.60 -14.93
CA THR A 185 0.86 14.90 -15.23
C THR A 185 1.07 13.66 -16.08
N ILE A 186 0.13 12.72 -16.01
CA ILE A 186 0.10 11.54 -16.88
C ILE A 186 0.12 11.95 -18.38
N ALA A 187 -0.49 13.09 -18.72
CA ALA A 187 -0.53 13.63 -20.08
C ALA A 187 0.86 14.02 -20.63
N GLU A 188 1.74 14.62 -19.82
CA GLU A 188 3.07 15.06 -20.24
C GLU A 188 4.06 13.89 -20.48
N SER A 189 3.82 12.73 -19.84
CA SER A 189 4.69 11.55 -19.95
C SER A 189 4.78 10.97 -21.37
N LYS A 190 3.79 11.27 -22.24
CA LYS A 190 3.77 10.84 -23.65
C LYS A 190 4.89 11.46 -24.49
N SER A 191 5.46 12.59 -24.08
CA SER A 191 6.62 13.20 -24.79
C SER A 191 7.92 12.41 -24.55
N SER A 192 8.07 11.75 -23.39
CA SER A 192 9.24 10.98 -22.99
C SER A 192 9.24 9.51 -23.45
N SER A 193 8.08 8.93 -23.79
CA SER A 193 7.98 7.54 -24.28
C SER A 193 8.69 7.34 -25.63
N ARG A 194 8.79 8.39 -26.46
CA ARG A 194 9.60 8.41 -27.70
C ARG A 194 11.11 8.30 -27.44
N ARG A 195 11.59 8.72 -26.26
CA ARG A 195 13.01 8.62 -25.87
C ARG A 195 13.34 7.26 -25.25
N TRP A 196 12.39 6.65 -24.54
CA TRP A 196 12.54 5.30 -23.96
C TRP A 196 12.55 4.20 -25.04
N SER A 197 11.74 4.34 -26.10
CA SER A 197 11.71 3.38 -27.23
C SER A 197 13.00 3.41 -28.08
N ARG A 198 13.71 4.55 -28.17
CA ARG A 198 14.99 4.66 -28.89
C ARG A 198 16.14 3.94 -28.17
N ARG A 199 16.18 3.95 -26.82
CA ARG A 199 17.22 3.24 -26.05
C ARG A 199 17.10 1.71 -26.15
N ARG A 200 15.89 1.15 -26.27
CA ARG A 200 15.69 -0.31 -26.48
C ARG A 200 16.28 -0.81 -27.80
N ARG A 201 16.24 -0.02 -28.88
CA ARG A 201 16.84 -0.45 -30.16
C ARG A 201 18.36 -0.60 -30.06
N SER A 202 19.04 0.30 -29.33
CA SER A 202 20.50 0.20 -29.14
C SER A 202 20.93 -0.99 -28.26
N TRP A 203 20.12 -1.34 -27.25
CA TRP A 203 20.41 -2.45 -26.33
C TRP A 203 20.16 -3.83 -26.97
N TRP A 204 19.14 -3.93 -27.83
CA TRP A 204 18.85 -5.17 -28.57
C TRP A 204 19.84 -5.44 -29.71
N MET A 205 20.35 -4.40 -30.39
CA MET A 205 21.29 -4.59 -31.51
C MET A 205 22.73 -4.92 -31.08
N SER A 206 23.10 -4.60 -29.84
CA SER A 206 24.45 -4.83 -29.31
C SER A 206 24.61 -6.19 -28.61
N SER A 207 23.52 -6.92 -28.36
CA SER A 207 23.52 -8.24 -27.69
C SER A 207 23.36 -9.43 -28.63
N SER A 208 23.25 -9.21 -29.94
CA SER A 208 23.19 -10.26 -30.96
C SER A 208 24.55 -10.50 -31.61
N SER A 209 25.51 -11.04 -30.85
CA SER A 209 26.70 -11.69 -31.39
C SER A 209 26.99 -12.99 -30.62
N ALA A 210 26.29 -14.06 -31.00
CA ALA A 210 26.67 -15.44 -30.71
C ALA A 210 26.03 -16.39 -31.76
N PRO A 211 26.65 -17.53 -32.09
CA PRO A 211 26.76 -18.00 -33.46
C PRO A 211 25.61 -18.90 -33.94
N ARG A 212 25.45 -18.92 -35.27
CA ARG A 212 24.57 -19.81 -36.03
C ARG A 212 25.05 -21.26 -35.96
N SER A 213 24.21 -22.19 -35.53
CA SER A 213 23.94 -23.47 -36.20
C SER A 213 23.05 -24.39 -35.36
N ALA A 214 21.97 -24.87 -35.97
CA ALA A 214 21.38 -26.23 -35.86
C ALA A 214 19.85 -26.17 -35.94
N SER A 215 19.34 -26.50 -37.12
CA SER A 215 17.94 -26.77 -37.43
C SER A 215 17.42 -28.00 -36.68
N CYS A 216 16.22 -27.94 -36.09
CA CYS A 216 15.35 -29.13 -36.02
C CYS A 216 13.87 -28.75 -35.83
N SER A 217 13.03 -29.61 -36.39
CA SER A 217 11.67 -29.42 -36.90
C SER A 217 10.52 -29.37 -35.88
N THR A 218 9.49 -28.63 -36.26
CA THR A 218 8.04 -28.85 -36.08
C THR A 218 7.59 -30.13 -35.35
N ARG A 219 7.36 -30.05 -34.02
CA ARG A 219 6.35 -30.86 -33.30
C ARG A 219 6.15 -30.37 -31.85
N SER A 220 5.01 -29.74 -31.57
CA SER A 220 4.25 -29.81 -30.29
C SER A 220 3.24 -28.66 -30.11
N ARG A 221 2.51 -28.27 -31.16
CA ARG A 221 1.18 -27.64 -30.97
C ARG A 221 0.18 -28.74 -30.63
N ARG A 222 0.11 -29.16 -29.35
CA ARG A 222 -1.00 -29.95 -28.77
C ARG A 222 -0.77 -30.10 -27.25
N ALA A 223 -1.07 -29.05 -26.50
CA ALA A 223 -1.31 -29.11 -25.05
C ALA A 223 -2.02 -27.82 -24.60
N CYS A 224 -3.16 -27.50 -25.21
CA CYS A 224 -3.97 -26.37 -24.78
C CYS A 224 -5.45 -26.65 -25.06
N SER A 225 -6.01 -27.67 -24.41
CA SER A 225 -7.46 -27.88 -24.30
C SER A 225 -7.77 -29.06 -23.37
N ARG A 226 -8.01 -28.79 -22.08
CA ARG A 226 -8.86 -29.54 -21.13
C ARG A 226 -8.40 -29.23 -19.70
N VAL A 227 -9.15 -28.40 -18.98
CA VAL A 227 -9.79 -28.71 -17.69
C VAL A 227 -10.84 -27.61 -17.46
N LYS A 228 -12.11 -27.97 -17.67
CA LYS A 228 -13.31 -27.24 -17.22
C LYS A 228 -13.99 -28.17 -16.21
N ALA A 229 -14.60 -27.53 -15.19
CA ALA A 229 -15.61 -28.03 -14.26
C ALA A 229 -15.14 -28.79 -13.00
N CYS A 230 -15.33 -28.14 -11.85
CA CYS A 230 -15.94 -28.72 -10.64
C CYS A 230 -16.57 -27.58 -9.81
N THR A 231 -17.90 -27.61 -9.70
CA THR A 231 -18.75 -26.84 -8.78
C THR A 231 -18.68 -27.44 -7.37
N PRO A 232 -19.00 -26.69 -6.30
CA PRO A 232 -19.50 -27.27 -5.05
C PRO A 232 -20.98 -26.97 -4.84
N SER A 233 -21.74 -28.01 -4.49
CA SER A 233 -23.11 -27.94 -3.98
C SER A 233 -23.13 -27.55 -2.50
N SER A 234 -24.24 -26.94 -2.11
CA SER A 234 -24.71 -26.75 -0.74
C SER A 234 -24.85 -28.05 0.07
N ALA A 235 -24.52 -28.00 1.37
CA ALA A 235 -25.24 -28.74 2.41
C ALA A 235 -24.91 -28.18 3.82
N THR A 236 -25.97 -27.97 4.58
CA THR A 236 -26.10 -27.60 6.00
C THR A 236 -25.54 -28.65 6.97
N SER A 237 -24.96 -28.17 8.08
CA SER A 237 -25.12 -28.71 9.45
C SER A 237 -24.85 -27.57 10.44
#